data_AF-A0A1C6DL48-F1
#
_entry.id   AF-A0A1C6DL48-F1
#
_cell.length_a   1.000
_cell.length_b   1.000
_cell.length_c   1.000
_cell.angle_alpha   90.00
_cell.angle_beta   90.00
_cell.angle_gamma   90.00
#
_symmetry.space_group_name_H-M   'P 1'
#
loop_
_entity.id
_entity.type
_entity.pdbx_description
1 polymer ?
#
loop_
_entity_poly.entity_id
_entity_poly.type
_entity_poly.pdbx_seq_one_letter_code
_entity_poly.pdbx_strand_id
1 'polypeptide(L)'
;MSIKKITTKDLRRMNDSDGLVLQGCGGDLQEWLDEINSLFTEEKLLLNGTKFENIYAFENEGLTNLLFPFNDSAKLDMGRLAIWRLGSHEQFGGTWLSDYVPNRLSDFTEDEAENIDEGMVM
;
A
#
# COMPACT_ATOMS: atom_id res chain seq x y z
N MET A 1 11.97 1.81 14.60
CA MET A 1 10.97 1.62 13.54
C MET A 1 9.79 0.87 14.16
N SER A 2 8.56 1.16 13.73
CA SER A 2 7.35 0.63 14.34
C SER A 2 6.34 0.20 13.29
N ILE A 3 5.51 -0.78 13.66
CA ILE A 3 4.45 -1.33 12.82
C ILE A 3 3.13 -1.16 13.57
N LYS A 4 2.26 -0.31 13.04
CA LYS A 4 0.94 -0.07 13.63
C LYS A 4 -0.11 -0.91 12.94
N LYS A 5 -0.86 -1.70 13.71
CA LYS A 5 -2.02 -2.43 13.18
C LYS A 5 -3.18 -1.47 12.93
N ILE A 6 -3.80 -1.56 11.75
CA ILE A 6 -4.97 -0.78 11.36
C ILE A 6 -6.01 -1.70 10.70
N THR A 7 -7.24 -1.22 10.57
CA THR A 7 -8.31 -1.92 9.87
C THR A 7 -8.44 -1.43 8.42
N THR A 8 -9.11 -2.20 7.56
CA THR A 8 -9.48 -1.74 6.21
C THR A 8 -10.38 -0.50 6.24
N LYS A 9 -11.19 -0.31 7.30
CA LYS A 9 -11.97 0.92 7.52
C LYS A 9 -11.09 2.13 7.80
N ASP A 10 -9.99 1.96 8.52
CA ASP A 10 -9.01 3.03 8.72
C ASP A 10 -8.29 3.33 7.40
N LEU A 11 -7.94 2.30 6.63
CA LEU A 11 -7.28 2.44 5.33
C LEU A 11 -8.12 3.27 4.34
N ARG A 12 -9.45 3.05 4.30
CA ARG A 12 -10.40 3.84 3.48
C ARG A 12 -10.53 5.31 3.86
N ARG A 13 -10.01 5.71 5.02
CA ARG A 13 -10.01 7.11 5.49
C ARG A 13 -8.67 7.81 5.22
N MET A 14 -7.68 7.09 4.69
CA MET A 14 -6.34 7.61 4.40
C MET A 14 -6.25 8.35 3.06
N ASN A 15 -7.30 9.09 2.68
CA ASN A 15 -7.46 9.66 1.34
C ASN A 15 -6.45 10.76 1.01
N ASP A 16 -5.87 11.39 2.03
CA ASP A 16 -4.87 12.46 1.87
C ASP A 16 -3.42 11.94 1.89
N SER A 17 -3.23 10.62 1.93
CA SER A 17 -1.91 9.98 1.99
C SER A 17 -1.80 8.84 0.99
N ASP A 18 -0.70 8.73 0.27
CA ASP A 18 -0.39 7.58 -0.59
C ASP A 18 0.75 6.74 0.00
N GLY A 19 0.98 5.58 -0.57
CA GLY A 19 2.02 4.65 -0.15
C GLY A 19 2.09 3.42 -1.01
N LEU A 20 3.05 2.56 -0.70
CA LEU A 20 3.20 1.25 -1.30
C LEU A 20 2.56 0.20 -0.39
N VAL A 21 1.58 -0.52 -0.92
CA VAL A 21 1.02 -1.71 -0.28
C VAL A 21 1.74 -2.94 -0.82
N LEU A 22 2.29 -3.75 0.09
CA LEU A 22 2.76 -5.11 -0.19
C LEU A 22 1.78 -6.11 0.39
N GLN A 23 1.52 -7.18 -0.34
CA GLN A 23 0.48 -8.16 -0.02
C GLN A 23 1.07 -9.52 0.34
N GLY A 24 0.40 -10.27 1.22
CA GLY A 24 0.85 -11.61 1.61
C GLY A 24 2.12 -11.62 2.45
N CYS A 25 2.33 -10.60 3.29
CA CYS A 25 3.44 -10.48 4.22
C CYS A 25 3.29 -11.44 5.41
N GLY A 26 3.50 -12.74 5.17
CA GLY A 26 3.55 -13.76 6.20
C GLY A 26 4.86 -13.72 7.01
N GLY A 27 4.91 -14.45 8.12
CA GLY A 27 6.10 -14.50 8.98
C GLY A 27 6.21 -13.28 9.90
N ASP A 28 7.45 -12.89 10.23
CA ASP A 28 7.72 -11.76 11.13
C ASP A 28 7.64 -10.43 10.36
N LEU A 29 6.75 -9.54 10.80
CA LEU A 29 6.55 -8.24 10.16
C LEU A 29 7.73 -7.29 10.35
N GLN A 30 8.50 -7.46 11.41
CA GLN A 30 9.70 -6.65 11.64
C GLN A 30 10.81 -7.04 10.65
N GLU A 31 10.95 -8.32 10.34
CA GLU A 31 11.86 -8.78 9.27
C GLU A 31 11.45 -8.16 7.92
N TRP A 32 10.16 -8.13 7.58
CA TRP A 32 9.67 -7.45 6.39
C TRP A 32 10.08 -5.96 6.33
N LEU A 33 9.94 -5.23 7.44
CA LEU A 33 10.33 -3.81 7.49
C LEU A 33 11.84 -3.64 7.31
N ASP A 34 12.65 -4.49 7.94
CA ASP A 34 14.10 -4.40 7.88
C ASP A 34 14.66 -4.82 6.51
N GLU A 35 14.10 -5.88 5.92
CA GLU A 35 14.49 -6.38 4.60
C GLU A 35 14.07 -5.42 3.48
N ILE A 36 12.84 -4.88 3.51
CA ILE A 36 12.41 -3.89 2.51
C ILE A 36 13.26 -2.62 2.59
N ASN A 37 13.57 -2.13 3.80
CA ASN A 37 14.47 -1.00 3.94
C ASN A 37 15.88 -1.30 3.39
N SER A 38 16.40 -2.50 3.61
CA SER A 38 17.71 -2.92 3.11
C SER A 38 17.70 -3.01 1.58
N LEU A 39 16.72 -3.71 1.00
CA LEU A 39 16.51 -3.85 -0.44
C LEU A 39 16.39 -2.47 -1.11
N PHE A 40 15.54 -1.59 -0.58
CA PHE A 40 15.29 -0.28 -1.18
C PHE A 40 16.51 0.64 -1.06
N THR A 41 17.34 0.45 -0.02
CA THR A 41 18.63 1.15 0.11
C THR A 41 19.61 0.67 -0.96
N GLU A 42 19.75 -0.65 -1.13
CA GLU A 42 20.66 -1.27 -2.11
C GLU A 42 20.29 -0.90 -3.55
N GLU A 43 19.00 -0.90 -3.86
CA GLU A 43 18.47 -0.53 -5.17
C GLU A 43 18.44 0.99 -5.42
N LYS A 44 18.83 1.80 -4.42
CA LYS A 44 18.82 3.27 -4.46
C LYS A 44 17.41 3.83 -4.71
N LEU A 45 16.40 3.16 -4.16
CA LEU A 45 15.01 3.65 -4.11
C LEU A 45 14.83 4.63 -2.95
N LEU A 46 15.46 4.34 -1.80
CA LEU A 46 15.56 5.26 -0.67
C LEU A 46 16.72 6.24 -0.88
N LEU A 47 16.42 7.53 -0.75
CA LEU A 47 17.34 8.63 -0.97
C LEU A 47 17.91 9.14 0.35
N ASN A 48 19.10 9.71 0.30
CA ASN A 48 19.75 10.39 1.43
C ASN A 48 19.91 9.51 2.70
N GLY A 49 19.93 8.18 2.55
CA GLY A 49 20.00 7.25 3.68
C GLY A 49 18.74 7.22 4.56
N THR A 50 17.62 7.79 4.07
CA THR A 50 16.33 7.70 4.75
C THR A 50 15.79 6.27 4.73
N LYS A 51 14.83 5.98 5.62
CA LYS A 51 14.21 4.67 5.78
C LYS A 51 12.74 4.82 6.13
N PHE A 52 11.96 3.80 5.84
CA PHE A 52 10.63 3.69 6.41
C PHE A 52 10.73 3.44 7.90
N GLU A 53 10.16 4.34 8.71
CA GLU A 53 10.20 4.19 10.17
C GLU A 53 8.87 3.72 10.76
N ASN A 54 7.75 4.19 10.22
CA ASN A 54 6.42 3.91 10.74
C ASN A 54 5.54 3.41 9.61
N ILE A 55 5.29 2.10 9.61
CA ILE A 55 4.45 1.43 8.61
C ILE A 55 3.18 0.91 9.25
N TYR A 56 2.23 0.51 8.42
CA TYR A 56 0.97 -0.06 8.88
C TYR A 56 0.83 -1.51 8.45
N ALA A 57 0.24 -2.33 9.33
CA ALA A 57 -0.14 -3.70 9.02
C ALA A 57 -1.66 -3.82 9.07
N PHE A 58 -2.25 -4.53 8.11
CA PHE A 58 -3.68 -4.78 8.06
C PHE A 58 -3.96 -6.13 7.41
N GLU A 59 -5.12 -6.70 7.71
CA GLU A 59 -5.60 -7.93 7.09
C GLU A 59 -6.69 -7.59 6.06
N ASN A 60 -6.65 -8.24 4.91
CA ASN A 60 -7.72 -8.20 3.92
C ASN A 60 -7.75 -9.54 3.18
N GLU A 61 -8.94 -10.12 3.01
CA GLU A 61 -9.16 -11.39 2.31
C GLU A 61 -8.28 -12.55 2.85
N GLY A 62 -7.99 -12.56 4.15
CA GLY A 62 -7.14 -13.59 4.79
C GLY A 62 -5.64 -13.39 4.57
N LEU A 63 -5.22 -12.29 3.93
CA LEU A 63 -3.82 -11.93 3.73
C LEU A 63 -3.40 -10.83 4.70
N THR A 64 -2.25 -11.04 5.36
CA THR A 64 -1.55 -9.96 6.05
C THR A 64 -0.85 -9.07 5.02
N ASN A 65 -1.11 -7.76 5.07
CA ASN A 65 -0.59 -6.78 4.14
C ASN A 65 0.16 -5.68 4.92
N LEU A 66 1.14 -5.07 4.28
CA LEU A 66 1.90 -3.94 4.83
C LEU A 66 1.74 -2.71 3.94
N LEU A 67 1.45 -1.56 4.55
CA LEU A 67 1.46 -0.26 3.91
C LEU A 67 2.71 0.51 4.35
N PHE A 68 3.54 0.85 3.37
CA PHE A 68 4.69 1.74 3.49
C PHE A 68 4.27 3.15 3.03
N PRO A 69 3.91 4.06 3.96
CA PRO A 69 3.38 5.38 3.61
C PRO A 69 4.45 6.30 3.01
N PHE A 70 4.07 7.13 2.04
CA PHE A 70 4.92 8.20 1.52
C PHE A 70 4.77 9.42 2.41
N ASN A 71 5.64 9.51 3.42
CA ASN A 71 5.70 10.64 4.34
C ASN A 71 7.14 11.12 4.51
N ASP A 72 7.34 12.15 5.33
CA ASP A 72 8.64 12.81 5.49
C ASP A 72 9.78 11.91 6.03
N SER A 73 9.46 10.73 6.58
CA SER A 73 10.48 9.80 7.09
C SER A 73 11.30 9.12 5.98
N ALA A 74 10.72 8.93 4.80
CA ALA A 74 11.35 8.23 3.68
C ALA A 74 11.33 9.10 2.41
N LYS A 75 12.51 9.51 1.96
CA LYS A 75 12.67 10.19 0.67
C LYS A 75 12.88 9.14 -0.41
N LEU A 76 12.02 9.12 -1.42
CA LEU A 76 11.98 8.07 -2.43
C LEU A 76 12.29 8.61 -3.83
N ASP A 77 13.02 7.83 -4.63
CA ASP A 77 13.04 7.99 -6.08
C ASP A 77 11.76 7.36 -6.65
N MET A 78 10.72 8.17 -6.82
CA MET A 78 9.40 7.71 -7.26
C MET A 78 9.42 7.06 -8.65
N GLY A 79 10.29 7.52 -9.55
CA GLY A 79 10.41 6.95 -10.90
C GLY A 79 10.97 5.53 -10.85
N ARG A 80 12.04 5.31 -10.07
CA ARG A 80 12.60 3.97 -9.86
C ARG A 80 11.64 3.08 -9.08
N LEU A 81 10.99 3.61 -8.05
CA LEU A 81 10.03 2.85 -7.25
C LEU A 81 8.86 2.35 -8.10
N ALA A 82 8.39 3.15 -9.05
CA ALA A 82 7.35 2.73 -9.98
C ALA A 82 7.79 1.56 -10.87
N ILE A 83 9.02 1.59 -11.39
CA ILE A 83 9.59 0.49 -12.18
C ILE A 83 9.77 -0.76 -11.30
N TRP A 84 10.32 -0.60 -10.10
CA TRP A 84 10.49 -1.69 -9.14
C TRP A 84 9.16 -2.36 -8.82
N ARG A 85 8.13 -1.58 -8.47
CA ARG A 85 6.79 -2.09 -8.16
C ARG A 85 6.21 -2.93 -9.30
N LEU A 86 6.40 -2.50 -10.55
CA LEU A 86 5.94 -3.25 -11.73
C LEU A 86 6.72 -4.56 -11.91
N GLY A 87 8.05 -4.50 -11.79
CA GLY A 87 8.91 -5.68 -11.97
C GLY A 87 8.83 -6.70 -10.83
N SER A 88 8.50 -6.25 -9.63
CA SER A 88 8.43 -7.07 -8.42
C SER A 88 7.00 -7.52 -8.07
N HIS A 89 6.02 -7.19 -8.91
CA HIS A 89 4.60 -7.39 -8.63
C HIS A 89 4.23 -8.86 -8.36
N GLU A 90 4.78 -9.81 -9.12
CA GLU A 90 4.51 -11.24 -8.90
C GLU A 90 5.00 -11.73 -7.53
N GLN A 91 6.08 -11.14 -7.02
CA GLN A 91 6.70 -11.54 -5.75
C GLN A 91 6.03 -10.88 -4.54
N PHE A 92 5.72 -9.59 -4.62
CA PHE A 92 5.25 -8.81 -3.47
C PHE A 92 3.80 -8.33 -3.55
N GLY A 93 3.13 -8.53 -4.69
CA GLY A 93 1.81 -7.96 -4.94
C GLY A 93 1.78 -6.44 -4.83
N GLY A 94 2.91 -5.76 -5.13
CA GLY A 94 3.09 -4.34 -4.89
C GLY A 94 2.06 -3.49 -5.63
N THR A 95 1.34 -2.63 -4.91
CA THR A 95 0.37 -1.69 -5.49
C THR A 95 0.36 -0.36 -4.74
N TRP A 96 -0.03 0.72 -5.42
CA TRP A 96 -0.21 2.00 -4.74
C TRP A 96 -1.43 1.95 -3.84
N LEU A 97 -1.42 2.70 -2.75
CA LEU A 97 -2.56 2.80 -1.85
C LEU A 97 -3.76 3.42 -2.58
N SER A 98 -3.49 4.43 -3.39
CA SER A 98 -4.46 5.08 -4.30
C SER A 98 -5.10 4.11 -5.30
N ASP A 99 -4.41 3.04 -5.69
CA ASP A 99 -4.99 1.95 -6.50
C ASP A 99 -5.66 0.88 -5.62
N TYR A 100 -5.08 0.55 -4.46
CA TYR A 100 -5.53 -0.55 -3.61
C TYR A 100 -6.92 -0.27 -3.04
N VAL A 101 -7.12 0.91 -2.44
CA VAL A 101 -8.38 1.26 -1.77
C VAL A 101 -9.56 1.16 -2.74
N PRO A 102 -9.59 1.84 -3.89
CA PRO A 102 -10.74 1.79 -4.79
C PRO A 102 -10.89 0.45 -5.53
N ASN A 103 -9.85 -0.37 -5.67
CA ASN A 103 -9.96 -1.64 -6.41
C ASN A 103 -10.19 -2.87 -5.53
N ARG A 104 -9.74 -2.82 -4.26
CA ARG A 104 -9.81 -3.96 -3.33
C ARG A 104 -10.72 -3.71 -2.15
N LEU A 105 -10.93 -2.45 -1.82
CA LEU A 105 -11.77 -2.02 -0.72
C LEU A 105 -12.92 -1.13 -1.21
N SER A 106 -13.22 -1.08 -2.50
CA SER A 106 -14.54 -0.61 -2.90
C SER A 106 -15.51 -1.74 -2.62
N ASP A 107 -16.29 -1.58 -1.57
CA ASP A 107 -17.57 -2.26 -1.56
C ASP A 107 -18.32 -1.65 -2.74
N PHE A 108 -18.90 -2.45 -3.63
CA PHE A 108 -20.05 -1.96 -4.39
C PHE A 108 -21.07 -1.55 -3.34
N THR A 109 -21.05 -0.29 -2.91
CA THR A 109 -22.11 0.23 -2.06
C THR A 109 -23.35 0.17 -2.92
N GLU A 110 -24.40 -0.51 -2.44
CA GLU A 110 -25.68 -0.62 -3.15
C GLU A 110 -26.20 0.76 -3.62
N ASP A 111 -25.77 1.84 -2.97
CA ASP A 111 -25.99 3.25 -3.34
C ASP A 111 -25.49 3.65 -4.75
N GLU A 112 -24.47 2.99 -5.31
CA GLU A 112 -24.02 3.24 -6.69
C GLU A 112 -24.81 2.43 -7.72
N ALA A 113 -25.43 1.31 -7.32
CA ALA A 113 -26.25 0.50 -8.21
C ALA A 113 -27.61 1.15 -8.52
N GLU A 114 -28.18 1.92 -7.57
CA GLU A 114 -29.43 2.67 -7.80
C GLU A 114 -29.25 3.84 -8.80
N ASN A 115 -28.04 4.42 -8.91
CA ASN A 115 -27.78 5.53 -9.82
C ASN A 115 -27.48 5.10 -11.28
N ILE A 116 -27.26 3.81 -11.53
CA ILE A 116 -27.00 3.30 -12.89
C ILE A 116 -28.32 3.01 -13.64
N ASP A 117 -29.41 2.70 -12.92
CA ASP A 117 -30.71 2.41 -13.54
C ASP A 117 -31.44 3.69 -14.00
N GLU A 118 -31.30 4.82 -13.30
CA GLU A 118 -31.95 6.08 -13.70
C GLU A 118 -31.28 6.77 -14.90
N GLY A 119 -30.00 6.49 -15.16
CA GLY A 119 -29.24 7.10 -16.27
C GLY A 119 -29.37 6.39 -17.62
N MET A 120 -29.92 5.17 -17.65
CA MET A 120 -30.16 4.39 -18.87
C MET A 120 -31.58 4.53 -19.42
N VAL A 121 -32.45 5.26 -18.72
CA VAL A 121 -33.82 5.59 -19.13
C VAL A 121 -33.92 7.10 -19.43
N MET A 122 -33.11 7.59 -20.36
CA MET A 122 -33.36 8.83 -21.09
C MET A 122 -33.10 8.68 -22.58
#